data_AF-A0AAN9ALD7-F1
#
_entry.id   AF-A0AAN9ALD7-F1
#
_cell.length_a   1.000
_cell.length_b   1.000
_cell.length_c   1.000
_cell.angle_alpha   90.00
_cell.angle_beta   90.00
_cell.angle_gamma   90.00
#
_symmetry.space_group_name_H-M   'P 1'
#
loop_
_entity.id
_entity.type
_entity.pdbx_description
1 polymer ?
#
loop_
_entity_poly.entity_id
_entity_poly.type
_entity_poly.pdbx_seq_one_letter_code
_entity_poly.pdbx_strand_id
1 'polypeptide(L)'
;MTRPLTTNAIDKPVWIPATVCSDIVEEACDALLSDKCTSDEDCEVFRNVNRDALLSALQFLNACLVPKTRFKCANKERAFQKFHQAMLVELNVLPLEKLLCPFSATTMAFAVFELLLKRNYDLKKQTQSNNGDEVPEGEVGIVEHIAGFVLFNLKKQAKRINNVAERELVEDCLNALETPEVISTSKTNLPSLTQVLDRGGLTKPTQNICQMFVALEPIFRSTFGDVQSFDFQIYFSKCVASDSVSTCLYEGLYKVNAKKNTKEKLLSGIVKVYFNVRVHHEYKVYMDRHKLSTKTGKQKKSLRKSLQE
;
A
#
# COMPACT_ATOMS: atom_id res chain seq x y z
N MET A 1 -42.41 2.53 34.89
CA MET A 1 -41.79 3.12 33.69
C MET A 1 -40.50 2.39 33.40
N THR A 2 -40.56 1.40 32.51
CA THR A 2 -39.46 0.52 32.10
C THR A 2 -38.78 1.11 30.86
N ARG A 3 -37.48 1.42 30.94
CA ARG A 3 -36.66 1.72 29.76
C ARG A 3 -36.05 0.42 29.22
N PRO A 4 -36.11 0.14 27.92
CA PRO A 4 -35.51 -1.06 27.36
C PRO A 4 -33.99 -0.87 27.20
N LEU A 5 -33.23 -1.92 27.55
CA LEU A 5 -31.81 -2.07 27.25
C LEU A 5 -31.68 -2.42 25.76
N THR A 6 -31.35 -1.44 24.93
CA THR A 6 -30.88 -1.70 23.56
C THR A 6 -29.45 -2.23 23.62
N THR A 7 -29.32 -3.55 23.61
CA THR A 7 -28.06 -4.24 23.31
C THR A 7 -27.75 -4.04 21.82
N ASN A 8 -26.98 -3.01 21.49
CA ASN A 8 -26.29 -2.94 20.20
C ASN A 8 -25.15 -3.97 20.23
N ALA A 9 -25.48 -5.22 19.89
CA ALA A 9 -24.49 -6.16 19.42
C ALA A 9 -23.92 -5.57 18.13
N ILE A 10 -22.66 -5.11 18.18
CA ILE A 10 -21.93 -4.73 16.98
C ILE A 10 -21.64 -6.05 16.27
N ASP A 11 -22.50 -6.41 15.32
CA ASP A 11 -22.27 -7.52 14.40
C ASP A 11 -20.92 -7.28 13.73
N LYS A 12 -19.96 -8.16 14.02
CA LYS A 12 -18.72 -8.20 13.24
C LYS A 12 -19.13 -8.58 11.82
N PRO A 13 -18.70 -7.83 10.79
CA PRO A 13 -19.00 -8.21 9.42
C PRO A 13 -18.51 -9.63 9.18
N VAL A 14 -19.46 -10.53 8.92
CA VAL A 14 -19.17 -11.92 8.56
C VAL A 14 -18.48 -11.88 7.21
N TRP A 15 -17.25 -12.40 7.14
CA TRP A 15 -16.56 -12.50 5.88
C TRP A 15 -17.25 -13.57 5.02
N ILE A 16 -17.81 -13.14 3.90
CA ILE A 16 -18.37 -14.02 2.87
C ILE A 16 -17.34 -14.09 1.74
N PRO A 17 -16.62 -15.22 1.57
CA PRO A 17 -15.70 -15.37 0.45
C PRO A 17 -16.43 -15.34 -0.88
N ALA A 18 -15.77 -14.81 -1.91
CA ALA A 18 -16.11 -15.20 -3.28
C ALA A 18 -15.71 -16.68 -3.43
N THR A 19 -16.67 -17.51 -3.84
CA THR A 19 -16.48 -18.95 -4.03
C THR A 19 -16.42 -19.27 -5.52
N VAL A 20 -15.94 -20.47 -5.85
CA VAL A 20 -16.02 -21.02 -7.21
C VAL A 20 -17.47 -20.94 -7.70
N CYS A 21 -17.68 -20.32 -8.87
CA CYS A 21 -18.97 -20.20 -9.56
C CYS A 21 -18.73 -20.22 -11.08
N SER A 22 -19.80 -20.31 -11.89
CA SER A 22 -19.71 -20.36 -13.36
C SER A 22 -18.83 -19.25 -13.92
N ASP A 23 -19.08 -18.01 -13.47
CA ASP A 23 -18.34 -16.83 -13.93
C ASP A 23 -16.82 -16.92 -13.72
N ILE A 24 -16.36 -17.56 -12.63
CA ILE A 24 -14.92 -17.72 -12.37
C ILE A 24 -14.33 -18.79 -13.30
N VAL A 25 -15.07 -19.87 -13.51
CA VAL A 25 -14.64 -20.98 -14.37
C VAL A 25 -14.58 -20.52 -15.83
N GLU A 26 -15.58 -19.75 -16.27
CA GLU A 26 -15.60 -19.13 -17.60
C GLU A 26 -14.45 -18.14 -17.79
N GLU A 27 -14.23 -17.22 -16.83
CA GLU A 27 -13.12 -16.27 -16.88
C GLU A 27 -11.76 -16.99 -16.92
N ALA A 28 -11.60 -18.09 -16.18
CA ALA A 28 -10.38 -18.90 -16.22
C ALA A 28 -10.20 -19.59 -17.59
N CYS A 29 -11.27 -20.12 -18.17
CA CYS A 29 -11.20 -20.72 -19.51
C CYS A 29 -10.80 -19.68 -20.56
N ASP A 30 -11.42 -18.50 -20.54
CA ASP A 30 -11.11 -17.43 -21.48
C ASP A 30 -9.67 -16.92 -21.33
N ALA A 31 -9.19 -16.80 -20.08
CA ALA A 31 -7.81 -16.42 -19.81
C ALA A 31 -6.81 -17.45 -20.36
N LEU A 32 -7.09 -18.75 -20.21
CA LEU A 32 -6.22 -19.81 -20.73
C LEU A 32 -6.27 -19.92 -22.25
N LEU A 33 -7.43 -19.71 -22.87
CA LEU A 33 -7.60 -19.72 -24.33
C LEU A 33 -6.95 -18.50 -25.02
N SER A 34 -6.78 -17.40 -24.30
CA SER A 34 -6.11 -16.19 -24.79
C SER A 34 -4.62 -16.15 -24.45
N ASP A 35 -4.13 -17.08 -23.63
CA ASP A 35 -2.71 -17.18 -23.26
C ASP A 35 -1.90 -17.83 -24.40
N LYS A 36 -0.91 -17.09 -24.90
CA LYS A 36 0.00 -17.55 -25.96
C LYS A 36 0.91 -18.69 -25.52
N CYS A 37 0.99 -18.96 -24.22
CA CYS A 37 1.77 -20.04 -23.65
C CYS A 37 0.99 -21.36 -23.52
N THR A 38 -0.33 -21.34 -23.73
CA THR A 38 -1.18 -22.55 -23.72
C THR A 38 -1.02 -23.29 -25.04
N SER A 39 -0.85 -24.61 -24.99
CA SER A 39 -0.75 -25.43 -26.20
C SER A 39 -2.09 -25.51 -26.96
N ASP A 40 -2.05 -25.74 -28.27
CA ASP A 40 -3.27 -25.90 -29.08
C ASP A 40 -4.12 -27.09 -28.59
N GLU A 41 -3.46 -28.17 -28.17
CA GLU A 41 -4.08 -29.37 -27.58
C GLU A 41 -4.84 -29.04 -26.29
N ASP A 42 -4.20 -28.29 -25.37
CA ASP A 42 -4.85 -27.82 -24.14
C ASP A 42 -6.01 -26.86 -24.45
N CYS A 43 -5.86 -26.00 -25.46
CA CYS A 43 -6.92 -25.09 -25.88
C CYS A 43 -8.15 -25.85 -26.40
N GLU A 44 -7.98 -26.92 -27.18
CA GLU A 44 -9.08 -27.77 -27.60
C GLU A 44 -9.77 -28.46 -26.41
N VAL A 45 -8.99 -28.95 -25.45
CA VAL A 45 -9.51 -29.53 -24.21
C VAL A 45 -10.35 -28.50 -23.44
N PHE A 46 -9.84 -27.28 -23.24
CA PHE A 46 -10.58 -26.22 -22.55
C PHE A 46 -11.81 -25.75 -23.31
N ARG A 47 -11.83 -25.78 -24.65
CA ARG A 47 -13.05 -25.47 -25.43
C ARG A 47 -14.15 -26.52 -25.24
N ASN A 48 -13.77 -27.79 -25.15
CA ASN A 48 -14.72 -28.90 -25.21
C ASN A 48 -15.13 -29.46 -23.84
N VAL A 49 -14.42 -29.13 -22.75
CA VAL A 49 -14.74 -29.64 -21.41
C VAL A 49 -16.11 -29.16 -20.93
N ASN A 50 -16.89 -30.08 -20.35
CA ASN A 50 -18.20 -29.76 -19.76
C ASN A 50 -18.02 -28.79 -18.58
N ARG A 51 -18.62 -27.59 -18.69
CA ARG A 51 -18.48 -26.50 -17.71
C ARG A 51 -19.11 -26.83 -16.35
N ASP A 52 -20.24 -27.50 -16.33
CA ASP A 52 -20.92 -27.89 -15.07
C ASP A 52 -20.11 -28.94 -14.32
N ALA A 53 -19.59 -29.94 -15.03
CA ALA A 53 -18.72 -30.96 -14.46
C ALA A 53 -17.42 -30.35 -13.93
N LEU A 54 -16.84 -29.40 -14.68
CA LEU A 54 -15.64 -28.66 -14.29
C LEU A 54 -15.90 -27.81 -13.03
N LEU A 55 -17.03 -27.10 -12.98
CA LEU A 55 -17.46 -26.32 -11.82
C LEU A 55 -17.58 -27.21 -10.57
N SER A 56 -18.27 -28.35 -10.67
CA SER A 56 -18.38 -29.32 -9.57
C SER A 56 -17.01 -29.84 -9.14
N ALA A 57 -16.14 -30.18 -10.09
CA ALA A 57 -14.80 -30.71 -9.81
C ALA A 57 -13.88 -29.70 -9.10
N LEU A 58 -14.10 -28.39 -9.29
CA LEU A 58 -13.27 -27.32 -8.72
C LEU A 58 -13.75 -26.81 -7.36
N GLN A 59 -14.92 -27.24 -6.87
CA GLN A 59 -15.49 -26.71 -5.61
C GLN A 59 -14.58 -26.89 -4.39
N PHE A 60 -13.65 -27.86 -4.40
CA PHE A 60 -12.68 -28.07 -3.32
C PHE A 60 -11.78 -26.85 -3.07
N LEU A 61 -11.55 -26.01 -4.09
CA LEU A 61 -10.75 -24.78 -3.97
C LEU A 61 -11.33 -23.80 -2.95
N ASN A 62 -12.64 -23.86 -2.69
CA ASN A 62 -13.28 -23.04 -1.66
C ASN A 62 -12.73 -23.33 -0.25
N ALA A 63 -12.37 -24.59 0.05
CA ALA A 63 -11.80 -24.99 1.33
C ALA A 63 -10.35 -24.50 1.53
N CYS A 64 -9.68 -24.12 0.42
CA CYS A 64 -8.33 -23.57 0.44
C CYS A 64 -8.33 -22.10 0.91
N LEU A 65 -9.46 -21.41 0.82
CA LEU A 65 -9.57 -20.02 1.26
C LEU A 65 -9.48 -19.92 2.79
N VAL A 66 -8.77 -18.88 3.24
CA VAL A 66 -8.58 -18.54 4.65
C VAL A 66 -9.35 -17.25 4.96
N PRO A 67 -10.04 -17.16 6.11
CA PRO A 67 -10.73 -15.94 6.51
C PRO A 67 -9.86 -14.70 6.44
N LYS A 68 -10.43 -13.59 5.95
CA LYS A 68 -9.73 -12.30 5.92
C LYS A 68 -9.35 -11.87 7.33
N THR A 69 -8.07 -11.99 7.63
CA THR A 69 -7.44 -11.29 8.74
C THR A 69 -6.79 -9.99 8.25
N ARG A 70 -6.29 -9.17 9.18
CA ARG A 70 -5.66 -7.87 8.85
C ARG A 70 -4.40 -8.00 7.96
N PHE A 71 -3.75 -9.18 7.94
CA PHE A 71 -2.53 -9.42 7.16
C PHE A 71 -2.85 -10.17 5.85
N LYS A 72 -3.26 -9.44 4.81
CA LYS A 72 -3.71 -10.03 3.54
C LYS A 72 -2.62 -10.86 2.84
N CYS A 73 -1.37 -10.41 2.84
CA CYS A 73 -0.25 -11.17 2.25
C CYS A 73 -0.06 -12.52 2.96
N ALA A 74 -0.10 -12.53 4.29
CA ALA A 74 -0.02 -13.76 5.08
C ALA A 74 -1.22 -14.68 4.84
N ASN A 75 -2.42 -14.13 4.60
CA ASN A 75 -3.60 -14.94 4.23
C ASN A 75 -3.48 -15.52 2.82
N LYS A 76 -2.94 -14.76 1.86
CA LYS A 76 -2.69 -15.23 0.48
C LYS A 76 -1.66 -16.36 0.49
N GLU A 77 -0.58 -16.21 1.23
CA GLU A 77 0.43 -17.25 1.41
C GLU A 77 -0.13 -18.51 2.07
N ARG A 78 -0.93 -18.37 3.14
CA ARG A 78 -1.60 -19.51 3.79
C ARG A 78 -2.63 -20.19 2.88
N ALA A 79 -3.35 -19.41 2.07
CA ALA A 79 -4.28 -19.96 1.08
C ALA A 79 -3.51 -20.76 0.00
N PHE A 80 -2.37 -20.26 -0.47
CA PHE A 80 -1.47 -20.99 -1.37
C PHE A 80 -0.93 -22.27 -0.74
N GLN A 81 -0.53 -22.25 0.53
CA GLN A 81 -0.09 -23.45 1.24
C GLN A 81 -1.20 -24.50 1.29
N LYS A 82 -2.43 -24.10 1.60
CA LYS A 82 -3.59 -25.01 1.58
C LYS A 82 -3.90 -25.55 0.19
N PHE A 83 -3.81 -24.71 -0.84
CA PHE A 83 -3.98 -25.13 -2.23
C PHE A 83 -2.92 -26.17 -2.63
N HIS A 84 -1.65 -25.92 -2.31
CA HIS A 84 -0.58 -26.86 -2.64
C HIS A 84 -0.76 -28.19 -1.90
N GLN A 85 -1.15 -28.15 -0.62
CA GLN A 85 -1.48 -29.35 0.14
C GLN A 85 -2.69 -30.10 -0.45
N ALA A 86 -3.75 -29.40 -0.84
CA ALA A 86 -4.91 -29.99 -1.47
C ALA A 86 -4.54 -30.65 -2.80
N MET A 87 -3.76 -29.96 -3.65
CA MET A 87 -3.26 -30.53 -4.89
C MET A 87 -2.41 -31.78 -4.62
N LEU A 88 -1.48 -31.78 -3.66
CA LEU A 88 -0.65 -32.94 -3.34
C LEU A 88 -1.43 -34.14 -2.80
N VAL A 89 -2.46 -33.91 -2.00
CA VAL A 89 -3.31 -34.98 -1.44
C VAL A 89 -4.29 -35.51 -2.48
N GLU A 90 -4.74 -34.66 -3.41
CA GLU A 90 -5.83 -34.94 -4.34
C GLU A 90 -5.35 -35.23 -5.78
N LEU A 91 -4.05 -35.09 -6.09
CA LEU A 91 -3.38 -35.35 -7.39
C LEU A 91 -3.52 -36.80 -7.93
N ASN A 92 -4.19 -37.69 -7.21
CA ASN A 92 -4.52 -39.05 -7.69
C ASN A 92 -6.02 -39.37 -7.56
N VAL A 93 -6.84 -38.43 -7.07
CA VAL A 93 -8.24 -38.66 -6.65
C VAL A 93 -9.21 -37.60 -7.19
N LEU A 94 -8.70 -36.49 -7.75
CA LEU A 94 -9.53 -35.39 -8.23
C LEU A 94 -10.53 -35.83 -9.30
N PRO A 95 -11.81 -35.47 -9.17
CA PRO A 95 -12.78 -35.52 -10.27
C PRO A 95 -12.29 -34.74 -11.50
N LEU A 96 -11.41 -33.76 -11.32
CA LEU A 96 -10.84 -32.92 -12.37
C LEU A 96 -9.96 -33.70 -13.35
N GLU A 97 -9.20 -34.69 -12.89
CA GLU A 97 -8.36 -35.54 -13.76
C GLU A 97 -9.18 -36.55 -14.55
N LYS A 98 -10.45 -36.76 -14.19
CA LYS A 98 -11.41 -37.53 -15.02
C LYS A 98 -11.95 -36.70 -16.19
N LEU A 99 -11.77 -35.39 -16.14
CA LEU A 99 -12.26 -34.43 -17.15
C LEU A 99 -11.13 -33.87 -18.01
N LEU A 100 -9.92 -33.80 -17.46
CA LEU A 100 -8.75 -33.15 -18.04
C LEU A 100 -7.52 -34.03 -17.84
N CYS A 101 -6.52 -33.91 -18.71
CA CYS A 101 -5.23 -34.56 -18.45
C CYS A 101 -4.54 -33.89 -17.23
N PRO A 102 -3.62 -34.56 -16.52
CA PRO A 102 -3.04 -34.06 -15.26
C PRO A 102 -2.43 -32.66 -15.36
N PHE A 103 -1.81 -32.35 -16.51
CA PHE A 103 -1.23 -31.03 -16.75
C PHE A 103 -2.32 -29.96 -16.91
N SER A 104 -3.30 -30.16 -17.79
CA SER A 104 -4.40 -29.21 -17.98
C SER A 104 -5.27 -29.08 -16.73
N ALA A 105 -5.44 -30.14 -15.94
CA ALA A 105 -6.12 -30.14 -14.65
C ALA A 105 -5.41 -29.21 -13.66
N THR A 106 -4.08 -29.32 -13.54
CA THR A 106 -3.27 -28.46 -12.68
C THR A 106 -3.34 -27.00 -13.11
N THR A 107 -3.18 -26.74 -14.40
CA THR A 107 -3.25 -25.39 -14.98
C THR A 107 -4.61 -24.74 -14.77
N MET A 108 -5.70 -25.48 -14.99
CA MET A 108 -7.06 -25.01 -14.75
C MET A 108 -7.33 -24.73 -13.26
N ALA A 109 -6.95 -25.65 -12.37
CA ALA A 109 -7.09 -25.46 -10.94
C ALA A 109 -6.30 -24.24 -10.44
N PHE A 110 -5.09 -24.03 -10.98
CA PHE A 110 -4.27 -22.86 -10.68
C PHE A 110 -4.91 -21.57 -11.17
N ALA A 111 -5.37 -21.51 -12.42
CA ALA A 111 -6.01 -20.32 -13.01
C ALA A 111 -7.26 -19.89 -12.22
N VAL A 112 -8.12 -20.86 -11.87
CA VAL A 112 -9.32 -20.61 -11.05
C VAL A 112 -8.93 -20.17 -9.65
N PHE A 113 -7.91 -20.79 -9.04
CA PHE A 113 -7.45 -20.41 -7.71
C PHE A 113 -6.85 -18.99 -7.69
N GLU A 114 -6.09 -18.59 -8.71
CA GLU A 114 -5.60 -17.23 -8.84
C GLU A 114 -6.74 -16.21 -8.91
N LEU A 115 -7.81 -16.49 -9.66
CA LEU A 115 -8.99 -15.63 -9.71
C LEU A 115 -9.70 -15.55 -8.35
N LEU A 116 -9.82 -16.66 -7.63
CA LEU A 116 -10.34 -16.65 -6.26
C LEU A 116 -9.47 -15.81 -5.34
N LEU A 117 -8.14 -15.92 -5.45
CA LEU A 117 -7.22 -15.11 -4.65
C LEU A 117 -7.34 -13.62 -4.99
N LYS A 118 -7.48 -13.27 -6.27
CA LYS A 118 -7.71 -11.89 -6.72
C LYS A 118 -9.02 -11.35 -6.15
N ARG A 119 -10.14 -12.08 -6.32
CA ARG A 119 -11.47 -11.65 -5.86
C ARG A 119 -11.58 -11.59 -4.33
N ASN A 120 -10.87 -12.47 -3.62
CA ASN A 120 -10.89 -12.49 -2.17
C ASN A 120 -9.83 -11.57 -1.57
N TYR A 121 -8.56 -11.72 -1.89
CA TYR A 121 -7.47 -11.07 -1.14
C TYR A 121 -6.91 -9.83 -1.80
N ASP A 122 -6.98 -9.71 -3.12
CA ASP A 122 -6.50 -8.50 -3.77
C ASP A 122 -7.42 -7.34 -3.41
N LEU A 123 -6.80 -6.17 -3.23
CA LEU A 123 -7.52 -4.94 -3.04
C LEU A 123 -8.25 -4.68 -4.36
N LYS A 124 -9.59 -4.57 -4.33
CA LYS A 124 -10.29 -3.81 -5.37
C LYS A 124 -9.52 -2.50 -5.44
N LYS A 125 -8.89 -2.20 -6.59
CA LYS A 125 -8.47 -0.84 -6.91
C LYS A 125 -9.77 -0.07 -6.97
N GLN A 126 -10.24 0.40 -5.82
CA GLN A 126 -11.33 1.33 -5.79
C GLN A 126 -10.74 2.58 -6.39
N THR A 127 -11.08 2.84 -7.65
CA THR A 127 -10.98 4.16 -8.24
C THR A 127 -12.04 5.02 -7.54
N GLN A 128 -11.88 5.22 -6.23
CA GLN A 128 -12.54 6.33 -5.59
C GLN A 128 -11.73 7.55 -5.97
N SER A 129 -12.32 8.34 -6.86
CA SER A 129 -12.05 9.76 -7.01
C SER A 129 -12.32 10.44 -5.66
N ASN A 130 -11.47 10.22 -4.68
CA ASN A 130 -11.35 11.13 -3.57
C ASN A 130 -10.49 12.26 -4.10
N ASN A 131 -11.15 13.38 -4.39
CA ASN A 131 -10.49 14.67 -4.56
C ASN A 131 -9.38 14.74 -3.51
N GLY A 132 -8.13 14.91 -3.97
CA GLY A 132 -7.01 15.05 -3.07
C GLY A 132 -7.27 16.27 -2.21
N ASP A 133 -7.76 16.05 -0.99
CA ASP A 133 -8.02 17.13 -0.05
C ASP A 133 -6.74 17.95 0.07
N GLU A 134 -6.83 19.23 -0.31
CA GLU A 134 -5.75 20.19 -0.15
C GLU A 134 -5.23 20.12 1.29
N VAL A 135 -3.93 20.36 1.45
CA VAL A 135 -3.31 20.38 2.78
C VAL A 135 -3.92 21.56 3.55
N PRO A 136 -4.59 21.33 4.70
CA PRO A 136 -5.12 22.41 5.50
C PRO A 136 -3.98 23.35 5.91
N GLU A 137 -4.27 24.65 5.93
CA GLU A 137 -3.25 25.67 6.25
C GLU A 137 -2.54 25.40 7.59
N GLY A 138 -3.28 24.89 8.59
CA GLY A 138 -2.74 24.49 9.90
C GLY A 138 -1.79 23.28 9.88
N GLU A 139 -1.74 22.52 8.78
CA GLU A 139 -0.87 21.36 8.62
C GLU A 139 0.36 21.63 7.76
N VAL A 140 0.42 22.77 7.06
CA VAL A 140 1.55 23.14 6.19
C VAL A 140 2.87 23.13 6.98
N GLY A 141 2.88 23.71 8.19
CA GLY A 141 4.08 23.72 9.05
C GLY A 141 4.54 22.32 9.50
N ILE A 142 3.63 21.33 9.55
CA ILE A 142 3.98 19.93 9.84
C ILE A 142 4.67 19.32 8.62
N VAL A 143 4.13 19.57 7.42
CA VAL A 143 4.70 19.09 6.15
C VAL A 143 6.10 19.68 5.94
N GLU A 144 6.30 20.97 6.22
CA GLU A 144 7.61 21.64 6.19
C GLU A 144 8.60 21.04 7.20
N HIS A 145 8.13 20.69 8.40
CA HIS A 145 8.96 20.01 9.38
C HIS A 145 9.41 18.62 8.91
N ILE A 146 8.50 17.85 8.29
CA ILE A 146 8.83 16.55 7.69
C ILE A 146 9.81 16.73 6.54
N ALA A 147 9.65 17.77 5.71
CA ALA A 147 10.58 18.09 4.62
C ALA A 147 12.02 18.29 5.13
N GLY A 148 12.18 19.06 6.22
CA GLY A 148 13.48 19.23 6.89
C GLY A 148 14.08 17.91 7.38
N PHE A 149 13.25 17.05 7.98
CA PHE A 149 13.69 15.70 8.39
C PHE A 149 14.12 14.83 7.21
N VAL A 150 13.40 14.88 6.09
CA VAL A 150 13.72 14.09 4.88
C VAL A 150 15.08 14.48 4.32
N LEU A 151 15.35 15.78 4.17
CA LEU A 151 16.65 16.28 3.70
C LEU A 151 17.78 15.89 4.64
N PHE A 152 17.58 16.05 5.95
CA PHE A 152 18.54 15.61 6.97
C PHE A 152 18.85 14.11 6.86
N ASN A 153 17.81 13.28 6.66
CA ASN A 153 17.97 11.83 6.51
C ASN A 153 18.78 11.49 5.26
N LEU A 154 18.50 12.14 4.13
CA LEU A 154 19.24 11.92 2.89
C LEU A 154 20.69 12.38 2.99
N LYS A 155 20.97 13.51 3.67
CA LYS A 155 22.36 13.93 3.97
C LYS A 155 23.09 12.89 4.80
N LYS A 156 22.44 12.33 5.83
CA LYS A 156 23.02 11.25 6.62
C LYS A 156 23.30 10.00 5.78
N GLN A 157 22.48 9.70 4.78
CA GLN A 157 22.72 8.62 3.82
C GLN A 157 23.87 8.94 2.87
N ALA A 158 23.97 10.19 2.36
CA ALA A 158 25.03 10.63 1.46
C ALA A 158 26.43 10.48 2.09
N LYS A 159 26.56 10.77 3.39
CA LYS A 159 27.81 10.57 4.15
C LYS A 159 28.31 9.12 4.17
N ARG A 160 27.46 8.14 3.87
CA ARG A 160 27.79 6.70 3.81
C ARG A 160 28.21 6.24 2.42
N ILE A 161 28.18 7.12 1.41
CA ILE A 161 28.60 6.79 0.05
C ILE A 161 30.14 6.69 0.03
N ASN A 162 30.64 5.52 -0.33
CA ASN A 162 32.08 5.24 -0.37
C ASN A 162 32.80 6.07 -1.45
N ASN A 163 32.17 6.26 -2.60
CA ASN A 163 32.71 7.07 -3.68
C ASN A 163 32.68 8.56 -3.32
N VAL A 164 33.87 9.18 -3.18
CA VAL A 164 34.03 10.59 -2.77
C VAL A 164 33.37 11.54 -3.77
N ALA A 165 33.60 11.36 -5.08
CA ALA A 165 33.05 12.23 -6.10
C ALA A 165 31.51 12.12 -6.18
N GLU A 166 30.95 10.93 -6.03
CA GLU A 166 29.49 10.75 -5.98
C GLU A 166 28.88 11.37 -4.72
N ARG A 167 29.56 11.22 -3.57
CA ARG A 167 29.15 11.83 -2.31
C ARG A 167 29.12 13.34 -2.38
N GLU A 168 30.20 13.98 -2.86
CA GLU A 168 30.27 15.44 -3.02
C GLU A 168 29.15 15.96 -3.93
N LEU A 169 28.92 15.29 -5.07
CA LEU A 169 27.82 15.65 -5.97
C LEU A 169 26.44 15.55 -5.31
N VAL A 170 26.19 14.51 -4.53
CA VAL A 170 24.91 14.33 -3.83
C VAL A 170 24.75 15.35 -2.70
N GLU A 171 25.83 15.64 -1.98
CA GLU A 171 25.85 16.66 -0.93
C GLU A 171 25.60 18.06 -1.51
N ASP A 172 26.22 18.41 -2.63
CA ASP A 172 25.98 19.68 -3.33
C ASP A 172 24.52 19.81 -3.78
N CYS A 173 23.94 18.73 -4.33
CA CYS A 173 22.52 18.71 -4.66
C CYS A 173 21.65 18.94 -3.44
N LEU A 174 21.92 18.25 -2.34
CA LEU A 174 21.15 18.38 -1.11
C LEU A 174 21.31 19.77 -0.49
N ASN A 175 22.50 20.35 -0.50
CA ASN A 175 22.76 21.70 0.00
C ASN A 175 22.00 22.76 -0.78
N ALA A 176 21.86 22.60 -2.10
CA ALA A 176 21.10 23.51 -2.94
C ALA A 176 19.58 23.49 -2.65
N LEU A 177 19.08 22.42 -2.01
CA LEU A 177 17.68 22.32 -1.59
C LEU A 177 17.39 23.00 -0.25
N GLU A 178 18.44 23.48 0.44
CA GLU A 178 18.34 24.12 1.75
C GLU A 178 18.42 25.64 1.64
N THR A 179 17.74 26.34 2.53
CA THR A 179 17.97 27.78 2.67
C THR A 179 19.36 28.00 3.28
N PRO A 180 20.21 28.87 2.71
CA PRO A 180 21.43 29.29 3.39
C PRO A 180 21.06 29.90 4.73
N GLU A 181 21.82 29.58 5.78
CA GLU A 181 21.54 29.90 7.19
C GLU A 181 21.32 31.40 7.50
N VAL A 182 21.47 32.29 6.51
CA VAL A 182 21.58 33.75 6.67
C VAL A 182 20.29 34.52 6.33
N ILE A 183 19.25 33.92 5.76
CA ILE A 183 18.06 34.69 5.33
C ILE A 183 16.84 34.41 6.22
N SER A 184 16.89 34.93 7.46
CA SER A 184 15.69 35.24 8.24
C SER A 184 15.08 36.55 7.73
N THR A 185 14.49 36.53 6.53
CA THR A 185 13.63 37.62 6.07
C THR A 185 12.39 37.08 5.35
N SER A 186 11.45 36.53 6.11
CA SER A 186 10.05 36.49 5.69
C SER A 186 9.19 37.34 6.62
N LYS A 187 8.51 38.31 6.01
CA LYS A 187 7.65 39.35 6.59
C LYS A 187 6.30 38.79 7.07
N THR A 188 6.30 37.74 7.87
CA THR A 188 5.09 37.19 8.50
C THR A 188 5.39 36.92 9.96
N ASN A 189 4.70 37.64 10.85
CA ASN A 189 4.97 37.73 12.30
C ASN A 189 4.69 36.45 13.11
N LEU A 190 4.67 35.26 12.50
CA LEU A 190 4.56 33.98 13.21
C LEU A 190 5.79 33.11 12.93
N PRO A 191 6.53 32.67 13.96
CA PRO A 191 7.62 31.74 13.76
C PRO A 191 7.09 30.40 13.26
N SER A 192 7.67 29.90 12.16
CA SER A 192 7.35 28.58 11.59
C SER A 192 7.56 27.47 12.63
N LEU A 193 6.82 26.36 12.54
CA LEU A 193 6.92 25.23 13.48
C LEU A 193 8.36 24.68 13.55
N THR A 194 9.07 24.72 12.43
CA THR A 194 10.50 24.44 12.32
C THR A 194 11.34 25.39 13.18
N GLN A 195 11.05 26.70 13.24
CA GLN A 195 11.75 27.62 14.16
C GLN A 195 11.43 27.38 15.64
N VAL A 196 10.23 26.89 15.97
CA VAL A 196 9.81 26.66 17.38
C VAL A 196 10.33 25.33 17.93
N LEU A 197 10.46 24.30 17.09
CA LEU A 197 10.85 22.94 17.51
C LEU A 197 12.30 22.58 17.18
N ASP A 198 13.03 23.42 16.44
CA ASP A 198 14.42 23.17 16.09
C ASP A 198 15.32 23.25 17.33
N ARG A 199 16.02 22.14 17.60
CA ARG A 199 17.05 22.02 18.64
C ARG A 199 18.46 22.08 18.03
N GLY A 200 18.60 22.70 16.86
CA GLY A 200 19.87 22.84 16.13
C GLY A 200 20.21 21.65 15.24
N GLY A 201 19.21 20.93 14.73
CA GLY A 201 19.42 19.70 13.97
C GLY A 201 18.47 19.46 12.80
N LEU A 202 17.47 20.33 12.61
CA LEU A 202 16.60 20.26 11.44
C LEU A 202 17.17 21.12 10.30
N THR A 203 17.34 20.49 9.13
CA THR A 203 17.56 21.21 7.89
C THR A 203 16.35 22.11 7.59
N LYS A 204 16.60 23.35 7.13
CA LYS A 204 15.57 24.24 6.60
C LYS A 204 15.49 24.12 5.07
N PRO A 205 14.41 23.54 4.51
CA PRO A 205 14.25 23.45 3.06
C PRO A 205 13.97 24.83 2.44
N THR A 206 14.31 24.99 1.16
CA THR A 206 13.87 26.13 0.35
C THR A 206 12.35 26.13 0.15
N GLN A 207 11.78 27.31 -0.13
CA GLN A 207 10.33 27.48 -0.35
C GLN A 207 9.79 26.57 -1.46
N ASN A 208 10.50 26.42 -2.58
CA ASN A 208 10.09 25.55 -3.68
C ASN A 208 10.04 24.08 -3.25
N ILE A 209 10.98 23.66 -2.39
CA ILE A 209 10.98 22.30 -1.84
C ILE A 209 9.84 22.12 -0.85
N CYS A 210 9.55 23.10 0.02
CA CYS A 210 8.36 23.06 0.86
C CYS A 210 7.08 22.90 0.03
N GLN A 211 6.92 23.66 -1.05
CA GLN A 211 5.77 23.55 -1.97
C GLN A 211 5.67 22.15 -2.60
N MET A 212 6.79 21.55 -2.99
CA MET A 212 6.81 20.17 -3.47
C MET A 212 6.28 19.20 -2.40
N PHE A 213 6.74 19.31 -1.15
CA PHE A 213 6.23 18.45 -0.07
C PHE A 213 4.74 18.67 0.22
N VAL A 214 4.27 19.92 0.14
CA VAL A 214 2.83 20.23 0.21
C VAL A 214 2.07 19.58 -0.94
N ALA A 215 2.64 19.53 -2.16
CA ALA A 215 2.04 18.83 -3.30
C ALA A 215 2.09 17.28 -3.18
N LEU A 216 3.03 16.72 -2.43
CA LEU A 216 3.11 15.28 -2.17
C LEU A 216 2.04 14.79 -1.17
N GLU A 217 1.58 15.63 -0.26
CA GLU A 217 0.66 15.23 0.81
C GLU A 217 -0.75 14.84 0.28
N PRO A 218 -1.38 15.55 -0.67
CA PRO A 218 -2.63 15.08 -1.30
C PRO A 218 -2.46 13.72 -2.00
N ILE A 219 -1.30 13.46 -2.60
CA ILE A 219 -0.98 12.15 -3.19
C ILE A 219 -0.90 11.08 -2.09
N PHE A 220 -0.27 11.40 -0.95
CA PHE A 220 -0.26 10.51 0.20
C PHE A 220 -1.69 10.18 0.66
N ARG A 221 -2.50 11.20 0.95
CA ARG A 221 -3.86 11.04 1.50
C ARG A 221 -4.77 10.25 0.60
N SER A 222 -4.79 10.60 -0.69
CA SER A 222 -5.59 9.89 -1.69
C SER A 222 -5.12 8.44 -1.92
N THR A 223 -3.86 8.11 -1.64
CA THR A 223 -3.32 6.76 -1.89
C THR A 223 -3.34 5.89 -0.65
N PHE A 224 -3.09 6.45 0.52
CA PHE A 224 -3.05 5.70 1.78
C PHE A 224 -4.45 5.38 2.30
N GLY A 225 -5.44 6.26 2.07
CA GLY A 225 -6.84 6.03 2.44
C GLY A 225 -7.41 4.74 1.84
N ASP A 226 -6.99 4.41 0.63
CA ASP A 226 -7.46 3.24 -0.12
C ASP A 226 -6.64 1.97 0.17
N VAL A 227 -5.36 2.14 0.54
CA VAL A 227 -4.39 1.05 0.61
C VAL A 227 -3.86 0.91 2.03
N GLN A 228 -4.38 -0.07 2.78
CA GLN A 228 -3.83 -0.47 4.09
C GLN A 228 -2.40 -1.07 4.03
N SER A 229 -1.77 -1.04 2.85
CA SER A 229 -0.41 -1.51 2.57
C SER A 229 0.36 -0.44 1.80
N PHE A 230 1.64 -0.26 2.09
CA PHE A 230 2.49 0.65 1.34
C PHE A 230 3.13 -0.04 0.14
N ASP A 231 2.87 0.47 -1.06
CA ASP A 231 3.56 0.08 -2.29
C ASP A 231 4.19 1.31 -2.93
N PHE A 232 5.51 1.46 -2.77
CA PHE A 232 6.25 2.62 -3.27
C PHE A 232 6.03 2.90 -4.76
N GLN A 233 5.83 1.87 -5.60
CA GLN A 233 5.66 2.08 -7.06
C GLN A 233 4.36 2.81 -7.38
N ILE A 234 3.29 2.55 -6.63
CA ILE A 234 2.01 3.24 -6.79
C ILE A 234 2.16 4.72 -6.40
N TYR A 235 2.84 5.00 -5.29
CA TYR A 235 3.06 6.38 -4.85
C TYR A 235 3.97 7.14 -5.82
N PHE A 236 5.07 6.52 -6.25
CA PHE A 236 6.03 7.14 -7.16
C PHE A 236 5.41 7.43 -8.53
N SER A 237 4.64 6.51 -9.10
CA SER A 237 3.95 6.74 -10.38
C SER A 237 2.95 7.90 -10.32
N LYS A 238 2.20 8.04 -9.23
CA LYS A 238 1.32 9.21 -9.00
C LYS A 238 2.09 10.52 -8.86
N CYS A 239 3.28 10.51 -8.25
CA CYS A 239 4.14 11.69 -8.17
C CYS A 239 4.66 12.11 -9.55
N VAL A 240 5.11 11.16 -10.37
CA VAL A 240 5.58 11.44 -11.73
C VAL A 240 4.46 11.99 -12.62
N ALA A 241 3.24 11.49 -12.44
CA ALA A 241 2.06 11.98 -13.16
C ALA A 241 1.55 13.36 -12.66
N SER A 242 2.12 13.89 -11.58
CA SER A 242 1.70 15.18 -11.00
C SER A 242 2.56 16.32 -11.53
N ASP A 243 1.94 17.23 -12.28
CA ASP A 243 2.61 18.41 -12.84
C ASP A 243 3.14 19.35 -11.75
N SER A 244 2.42 19.50 -10.63
CA SER A 244 2.83 20.36 -9.51
C SER A 244 4.10 19.84 -8.83
N VAL A 245 4.19 18.54 -8.61
CA VAL A 245 5.38 17.88 -8.05
C VAL A 245 6.55 18.03 -9.02
N SER A 246 6.35 17.67 -10.29
CA SER A 246 7.38 17.73 -11.34
C SER A 246 7.93 19.14 -11.56
N THR A 247 7.08 20.17 -11.52
CA THR A 247 7.47 21.57 -11.71
C THR A 247 8.31 22.09 -10.54
N CYS A 248 7.85 21.89 -9.30
CA CYS A 248 8.60 22.33 -8.11
C CYS A 248 9.99 21.67 -8.03
N LEU A 249 10.07 20.40 -8.44
CA LEU A 249 11.31 19.63 -8.51
C LEU A 249 12.26 20.12 -9.58
N TYR A 250 11.75 20.36 -10.78
CA TYR A 250 12.55 20.89 -11.86
C TYR A 250 13.16 22.21 -11.42
N GLU A 251 12.35 23.16 -10.92
CA GLU A 251 12.86 24.46 -10.45
C GLU A 251 13.87 24.36 -9.30
N GLY A 252 13.63 23.47 -8.33
CA GLY A 252 14.52 23.27 -7.18
C GLY A 252 15.87 22.64 -7.54
N LEU A 253 15.91 21.69 -8.49
CA LEU A 253 17.12 20.97 -8.88
C LEU A 253 17.77 21.48 -10.18
N TYR A 254 17.09 22.36 -10.93
CA TYR A 254 17.58 22.85 -12.22
C TYR A 254 18.91 23.60 -12.08
N LYS A 255 19.05 24.39 -11.01
CA LYS A 255 20.25 25.20 -10.75
C LYS A 255 21.49 24.39 -10.34
N VAL A 256 21.32 23.12 -9.99
CA VAL A 256 22.44 22.27 -9.55
C VAL A 256 23.13 21.64 -10.76
N ASN A 257 24.44 21.84 -10.87
CA ASN A 257 25.27 21.19 -11.90
C ASN A 257 25.55 19.72 -11.55
N ALA A 258 24.55 18.86 -11.73
CA ALA A 258 24.64 17.43 -11.46
C ALA A 258 24.13 16.59 -12.64
N LYS A 259 24.66 15.37 -12.77
CA LYS A 259 24.22 14.41 -13.79
C LYS A 259 22.74 14.09 -13.61
N LYS A 260 22.00 13.94 -14.72
CA LYS A 260 20.56 13.60 -14.73
C LYS A 260 20.21 12.41 -13.83
N ASN A 261 20.97 11.32 -13.94
CA ASN A 261 20.79 10.12 -13.11
C ASN A 261 20.91 10.40 -11.60
N THR A 262 21.80 11.31 -11.18
CA THR A 262 21.95 11.70 -9.77
C THR A 262 20.71 12.44 -9.28
N LYS A 263 20.18 13.37 -10.09
CA LYS A 263 18.95 14.11 -9.78
C LYS A 263 17.74 13.17 -9.66
N GLU A 264 17.62 12.20 -10.57
CA GLU A 264 16.55 11.20 -10.56
C GLU A 264 16.63 10.27 -9.32
N LYS A 265 17.83 9.79 -8.98
CA LYS A 265 18.05 9.00 -7.76
C LYS A 265 17.71 9.79 -6.50
N LEU A 266 18.11 11.06 -6.46
CA LEU A 266 17.83 11.94 -5.33
C LEU A 266 16.33 12.17 -5.18
N LEU A 267 15.63 12.44 -6.28
CA LEU A 267 14.17 12.55 -6.33
C LEU A 267 13.49 11.29 -5.79
N SER A 268 13.83 10.13 -6.34
CA SER A 268 13.30 8.85 -5.86
C SER A 268 13.59 8.67 -4.38
N GLY A 269 14.75 9.11 -3.89
CA GLY A 269 15.11 9.10 -2.48
C GLY A 269 14.21 9.99 -1.62
N ILE A 270 13.99 11.25 -2.03
CA ILE A 270 13.11 12.21 -1.35
C ILE A 270 11.70 11.65 -1.21
N VAL A 271 11.11 11.24 -2.33
CA VAL A 271 9.74 10.71 -2.37
C VAL A 271 9.61 9.46 -1.50
N LYS A 272 10.60 8.57 -1.57
CA LYS A 272 10.62 7.33 -0.77
C LYS A 272 10.69 7.60 0.72
N VAL A 273 11.61 8.46 1.16
CA VAL A 273 11.77 8.78 2.59
C VAL A 273 10.51 9.47 3.10
N TYR A 274 9.96 10.42 2.34
CA TYR A 274 8.73 11.12 2.69
C TYR A 274 7.56 10.16 2.94
N PHE A 275 7.21 9.34 1.94
CA PHE A 275 6.08 8.43 2.10
C PHE A 275 6.32 7.37 3.16
N ASN A 276 7.54 6.86 3.33
CA ASN A 276 7.86 5.97 4.44
C ASN A 276 7.56 6.61 5.80
N VAL A 277 7.98 7.87 6.00
CA VAL A 277 7.71 8.61 7.24
C VAL A 277 6.20 8.75 7.47
N ARG A 278 5.44 9.13 6.44
CA ARG A 278 3.98 9.28 6.53
C ARG A 278 3.26 7.96 6.82
N VAL A 279 3.62 6.90 6.10
CA VAL A 279 3.08 5.54 6.32
C VAL A 279 3.37 5.04 7.73
N HIS A 280 4.61 5.19 8.21
CA HIS A 280 4.97 4.77 9.56
C HIS A 280 4.21 5.58 10.63
N HIS A 281 4.01 6.87 10.39
CA HIS A 281 3.18 7.69 11.26
C HIS A 281 1.75 7.17 11.34
N GLU A 282 1.09 6.91 10.21
CA GLU A 282 -0.27 6.37 10.18
C GLU A 282 -0.37 5.00 10.86
N TYR A 283 0.59 4.10 10.62
CA TYR A 283 0.63 2.83 11.32
C TYR A 283 0.78 3.00 12.83
N LYS A 284 1.61 3.95 13.28
CA LYS A 284 1.75 4.26 14.72
C LYS A 284 0.44 4.78 15.30
N VAL A 285 -0.20 5.76 14.65
CA VAL A 285 -1.50 6.30 15.07
C VAL A 285 -2.55 5.19 15.16
N TYR A 286 -2.60 4.31 14.16
CA TYR A 286 -3.49 3.16 14.15
C TYR A 286 -3.22 2.22 15.33
N MET A 287 -1.95 1.86 15.58
CA MET A 287 -1.55 1.01 16.71
C MET A 287 -1.92 1.63 18.05
N ASP A 288 -1.73 2.92 18.23
CA ASP A 288 -2.01 3.61 19.48
C ASP A 288 -3.52 3.73 19.73
N ARG A 289 -4.32 4.02 18.69
CA ARG A 289 -5.80 3.93 18.76
C ARG A 289 -6.26 2.54 19.14
N HIS A 290 -5.64 1.49 18.59
CA HIS A 290 -5.98 0.10 18.93
C HIS A 290 -5.62 -0.25 20.39
N LYS A 291 -4.46 0.19 20.89
CA LYS A 291 -4.07 0.04 22.30
C LYS A 291 -5.06 0.74 23.24
N LEU A 292 -5.50 1.94 22.89
CA LEU A 292 -6.49 2.70 23.67
C LEU A 292 -7.86 2.00 23.67
N SER A 293 -8.33 1.51 22.52
CA SER A 293 -9.59 0.76 22.39
C SER A 293 -9.58 -0.55 23.19
N THR A 294 -8.47 -1.29 23.16
CA THR A 294 -8.34 -2.54 23.94
C THR A 294 -8.24 -2.29 25.44
N LYS A 295 -7.58 -1.21 25.88
CA LYS A 295 -7.55 -0.80 27.30
C LYS A 295 -8.94 -0.37 27.81
N THR A 296 -9.65 0.47 27.06
CA THR A 296 -11.02 0.90 27.41
C THR A 296 -12.03 -0.26 27.38
N GLY A 297 -11.87 -1.23 26.49
CA GLY A 297 -12.66 -2.47 26.48
C GLY A 297 -12.48 -3.34 27.73
N LYS A 298 -11.24 -3.40 28.28
CA LYS A 298 -10.96 -4.10 29.55
C LYS A 298 -11.53 -3.34 30.75
N GLN A 299 -11.41 -2.01 30.79
CA GLN A 299 -12.00 -1.18 31.85
C GLN A 299 -13.53 -1.23 31.86
N LYS A 300 -14.21 -1.22 30.70
CA LYS A 300 -15.67 -1.41 30.63
C LYS A 300 -16.14 -2.77 31.16
N LYS A 301 -15.36 -3.84 30.95
CA LYS A 301 -15.66 -5.17 31.52
C LYS A 301 -15.42 -5.23 33.04
N SER A 302 -14.39 -4.55 33.54
CA SER A 302 -14.11 -4.43 34.97
C SER A 302 -15.18 -3.62 35.70
N LEU A 303 -15.61 -2.47 35.16
CA LEU A 303 -16.66 -1.64 35.73
C LEU A 303 -18.04 -2.33 35.76
N ARG A 304 -18.33 -3.20 34.79
CA ARG A 304 -19.58 -4.00 34.80
C ARG A 304 -19.58 -5.09 35.88
N LYS A 305 -18.41 -5.63 36.25
CA LYS A 305 -18.31 -6.58 37.37
C LYS A 305 -18.50 -5.89 38.72
N SER A 306 -17.97 -4.69 38.91
CA SER A 306 -18.12 -3.93 40.17
C SER A 306 -19.48 -3.25 40.35
N LEU A 307 -20.35 -3.27 39.34
CA LEU A 307 -21.74 -2.77 39.42
C LEU A 307 -22.77 -3.89 39.57
N GLN A 308 -22.32 -5.15 39.57
CA GLN A 308 -23.14 -6.35 39.81
C GLN A 308 -22.90 -6.96 41.20
N GLU A 309 -22.07 -6.30 42.02
CA GLU A 309 -21.99 -6.46 43.48
C GLU A 309 -22.72 -5.27 44.12
#